data_AF-A0A8C4N7W5-F1
#
_entry.id   AF-A0A8C4N7W5-F1
#
_cell.length_a   1.000
_cell.length_b   1.000
_cell.length_c   1.000
_cell.angle_alpha   90.00
_cell.angle_beta   90.00
_cell.angle_gamma   90.00
#
_symmetry.space_group_name_H-M   'P 1'
#
loop_
_entity.id
_entity.type
_entity.pdbx_description
1 polymer ?
#
loop_
_entity_poly.entity_id
_entity_poly.type
_entity_poly.pdbx_seq_one_letter_code
_entity_poly.pdbx_strand_id
1 'polypeptide(L)'
;MLRAIRSACVAISSVFVPAFFPPVTHSNGSLLRRSLPLSASTSRLNPVRDKSGTAVMDVEESLAPLRLAVREQGELVKKLKADGAPRMDVDKAVAELKTRKKTLDVKELALQPQDDAIDRNKMEDALKRRFFYDQAFAIYGGVSGLYDFGPMGCALKTNMLQIWRQHFIHEEQFLEVDCTMLTPEPGIWTCDKFSDFMVKDVKNGECFRADHLLKGMHLHLVHSNETNFSQRQFLCWQLDNCGQQELADLFIEYNVKSPSTGNDLTPPITFNLMFQTSIGPGGNIPGYLRPETAQGIFLNFKRLLEFNQDRLPFAGAQIGKSFRNEISPRSGLIRVREFTMAEIEYFVDPAEKTHPKFENVADLEICLYSSVAQTTGQPAQIMRLGDAVSQGIVDNSVLGYFIGRIFLFLVKVGVNKEKLRFRQHMDNEMAHYACDCWDAETKTSYGWIEVVGCADRSCYDLQCHTRATKVPLVAEKLLTEPISFPTVDVVQFEPNKSLVGKAFKKDARQVTDFLAACDPCFIESSEKEITWNLTMDHGAGEREGLVFG
;
A
#
# COMPACT_ATOMS: atom_id res chain seq x y z
N MET A 1 -19.13 -30.20 6.52
CA MET A 1 -19.43 -29.92 5.09
C MET A 1 -19.00 -28.52 4.64
N LEU A 2 -18.93 -27.52 5.53
CA LEU A 2 -18.50 -26.16 5.19
C LEU A 2 -17.12 -25.86 5.79
N ARG A 3 -16.24 -25.22 5.03
CA ARG A 3 -14.96 -24.68 5.53
C ARG A 3 -15.04 -23.15 5.48
N ALA A 4 -14.82 -22.51 6.63
CA ALA A 4 -14.63 -21.06 6.66
C ALA A 4 -13.32 -20.72 5.93
N ILE A 5 -13.42 -19.91 4.88
CA ILE A 5 -12.31 -19.38 4.11
C ILE A 5 -12.11 -17.93 4.52
N ARG A 6 -10.88 -17.61 4.91
CA ARG A 6 -10.45 -16.24 5.14
C ARG A 6 -10.09 -15.66 3.79
N SER A 7 -10.86 -14.71 3.26
CA SER A 7 -10.54 -14.09 1.96
C SER A 7 -9.24 -13.29 2.04
N ALA A 8 -8.38 -13.39 1.02
CA ALA A 8 -7.34 -12.42 0.75
C ALA A 8 -7.96 -11.22 0.01
N CYS A 9 -7.44 -10.02 0.24
CA CYS A 9 -7.87 -8.80 -0.43
C CYS A 9 -6.73 -8.20 -1.26
N VAL A 10 -6.97 -7.95 -2.54
CA VAL A 10 -6.11 -7.10 -3.37
C VAL A 10 -6.76 -5.71 -3.43
N ALA A 11 -6.12 -4.75 -2.77
CA ALA A 11 -6.53 -3.37 -2.71
C ALA A 11 -5.87 -2.58 -3.85
N ILE A 12 -6.66 -1.90 -4.67
CA ILE A 12 -6.16 -1.01 -5.71
C ILE A 12 -6.62 0.39 -5.36
N SER A 13 -5.70 1.25 -4.96
CA SER A 13 -5.98 2.63 -4.60
C SER A 13 -5.50 3.55 -5.70
N SER A 14 -6.43 4.09 -6.49
CA SER A 14 -6.13 5.10 -7.51
C SER A 14 -6.35 6.50 -6.92
N VAL A 15 -5.29 7.31 -6.86
CA VAL A 15 -5.41 8.72 -6.47
C VAL A 15 -5.66 9.55 -7.72
N PHE A 16 -6.81 10.20 -7.80
CA PHE A 16 -7.12 11.09 -8.92
C PHE A 16 -6.50 12.47 -8.68
N VAL A 17 -5.21 12.55 -8.96
CA VAL A 17 -4.54 13.82 -9.29
C VAL A 17 -4.61 13.93 -10.83
N PRO A 18 -5.32 14.93 -11.41
CA PRO A 18 -5.27 15.12 -12.85
C PRO A 18 -3.83 15.46 -13.26
N ALA A 19 -3.11 14.45 -13.73
CA ALA A 19 -1.84 14.61 -14.41
C ALA A 19 -2.16 15.12 -15.83
N PHE A 20 -1.73 16.34 -16.13
CA PHE A 20 -1.97 16.97 -17.42
C PHE A 20 -0.94 16.48 -18.44
N PHE A 21 -1.41 15.80 -19.48
CA PHE A 21 -0.60 15.40 -20.62
C PHE A 21 -0.97 16.26 -21.84
N PRO A 22 0.01 16.72 -22.63
CA PRO A 22 -0.28 17.41 -23.88
C PRO A 22 -0.93 16.44 -24.89
N PRO A 23 -1.81 16.92 -25.78
CA PRO A 23 -2.46 16.08 -26.77
C PRO A 23 -1.46 15.56 -27.80
N VAL A 24 -1.44 14.25 -28.03
CA VAL A 24 -0.75 13.62 -29.16
C VAL A 24 -1.50 14.00 -30.44
N THR A 25 -0.85 14.76 -31.31
CA THR A 25 -1.40 15.12 -32.62
C THR A 25 -1.21 13.94 -33.58
N HIS A 26 -2.29 13.21 -33.87
CA HIS A 26 -2.31 12.31 -35.02
C HIS A 26 -2.48 13.15 -36.29
N SER A 27 -1.39 13.30 -37.05
CA SER A 27 -1.47 13.82 -38.42
C SER A 27 -1.93 12.71 -39.36
N ASN A 28 -3.12 12.89 -39.94
CA ASN A 28 -3.64 12.09 -41.03
C ASN A 28 -2.81 12.34 -42.30
N GLY A 29 -2.00 11.37 -42.73
CA GLY A 29 -1.28 11.37 -44.00
C GLY A 29 -1.83 10.30 -44.93
N SER A 30 -2.44 10.72 -46.04
CA SER A 30 -3.10 9.90 -47.05
C SER A 30 -2.18 8.88 -47.73
N LEU A 31 -2.72 7.66 -47.91
CA LEU A 31 -2.21 6.59 -48.77
C LEU A 31 -2.01 7.05 -50.22
N LEU A 32 -0.79 6.98 -50.73
CA LEU A 32 -0.51 6.88 -52.16
C LEU A 32 0.68 5.93 -52.39
N ARG A 33 0.34 4.73 -52.88
CA ARG A 33 1.26 3.68 -53.32
C ARG A 33 2.10 4.19 -54.50
N ARG A 34 3.42 4.03 -54.40
CA ARG A 34 4.31 3.83 -55.56
C ARG A 34 5.35 2.75 -55.25
N SER A 35 5.42 1.80 -56.16
CA SER A 35 6.26 0.60 -56.19
C SER A 35 7.64 0.86 -56.80
N LEU A 36 8.62 0.02 -56.40
CA LEU A 36 9.90 -0.41 -57.05
C LEU A 36 11.15 -0.17 -56.18
N PRO A 37 12.27 -0.92 -56.37
CA PRO A 37 12.43 -2.37 -56.17
C PRO A 37 13.60 -2.71 -55.22
N LEU A 38 13.70 -3.98 -54.79
CA LEU A 38 14.84 -4.49 -54.02
C LEU A 38 16.14 -4.52 -54.87
N SER A 39 17.22 -3.93 -54.34
CA SER A 39 18.60 -4.29 -54.71
C SER A 39 19.47 -4.39 -53.45
N ALA A 40 20.11 -5.54 -53.27
CA ALA A 40 21.13 -5.78 -52.26
C ALA A 40 22.43 -5.05 -52.63
N SER A 41 22.97 -4.24 -51.70
CA SER A 41 24.36 -3.81 -51.73
C SER A 41 24.88 -3.58 -50.32
N THR A 42 25.86 -4.40 -49.93
CA THR A 42 26.73 -4.23 -48.77
C THR A 42 27.56 -2.93 -48.90
N SER A 43 27.36 -1.96 -48.00
CA SER A 43 28.33 -0.89 -47.80
C SER A 43 28.25 -0.29 -46.38
N ARG A 44 29.31 -0.55 -45.61
CA ARG A 44 29.89 0.21 -44.48
C ARG A 44 29.03 1.34 -43.90
N LEU A 45 28.61 1.15 -42.64
CA LEU A 45 28.08 2.18 -41.77
C LEU A 45 29.14 3.27 -41.54
N ASN A 46 28.89 4.47 -42.08
CA ASN A 46 29.54 5.70 -41.62
C ASN A 46 28.67 6.32 -40.51
N PRO A 47 29.27 6.83 -39.41
CA PRO A 47 28.50 7.44 -38.33
C PRO A 47 27.97 8.82 -38.76
N VAL A 48 26.71 9.07 -38.39
CA VAL A 48 26.04 10.38 -38.52
C VAL A 48 26.75 11.37 -37.58
N ARG A 49 27.31 12.45 -38.16
CA ARG A 49 27.85 13.59 -37.40
C ARG A 49 26.75 14.61 -37.18
N ASP A 50 26.51 14.98 -35.93
CA ASP A 50 25.70 16.14 -35.59
C ASP A 50 26.56 17.42 -35.46
N LYS A 51 25.97 18.57 -35.81
CA LYS A 51 26.64 19.87 -35.95
C LYS A 51 26.68 20.63 -34.61
N SER A 52 27.37 20.08 -33.62
CA SER A 52 27.91 20.84 -32.48
C SER A 52 28.93 19.96 -31.77
N GLY A 53 30.21 20.24 -31.98
CA GLY A 53 31.32 19.42 -31.48
C GLY A 53 31.48 19.44 -29.95
N THR A 54 30.64 18.71 -29.24
CA THR A 54 30.83 18.29 -27.86
C THR A 54 30.51 16.80 -27.76
N ALA A 55 31.47 16.03 -27.25
CA ALA A 55 31.40 14.57 -27.15
C ALA A 55 30.18 14.14 -26.33
N VAL A 56 29.28 13.38 -26.95
CA VAL A 56 28.32 12.54 -26.21
C VAL A 56 29.16 11.42 -25.60
N MET A 57 29.69 11.65 -24.40
CA MET A 57 30.16 10.56 -23.56
C MET A 57 28.96 9.64 -23.32
N ASP A 58 29.13 8.35 -23.58
CA ASP A 58 28.06 7.37 -23.49
C ASP A 58 27.46 7.40 -22.07
N VAL A 59 26.18 7.78 -21.95
CA VAL A 59 25.48 7.93 -20.66
C VAL A 59 25.60 6.63 -19.86
N GLU A 60 25.64 5.49 -20.56
CA GLU A 60 25.79 4.16 -20.00
C GLU A 60 27.17 3.92 -19.36
N GLU A 61 28.27 4.40 -19.94
CA GLU A 61 29.62 4.28 -19.36
C GLU A 61 29.76 5.04 -18.03
N SER A 62 29.02 6.15 -17.89
CA SER A 62 29.03 6.95 -16.66
C SER A 62 28.18 6.37 -15.52
N LEU A 63 27.16 5.57 -15.86
CA LEU A 63 26.22 4.92 -14.93
C LEU A 63 26.65 3.49 -14.55
N ALA A 64 27.34 2.78 -15.44
CA ALA A 64 27.86 1.42 -15.23
C ALA A 64 28.62 1.21 -13.90
N PRO A 65 29.57 2.07 -13.48
CA PRO A 65 30.27 1.87 -12.21
C PRO A 65 29.35 2.04 -10.99
N LEU A 66 28.33 2.89 -11.08
CA LEU A 66 27.35 3.07 -10.01
C LEU A 66 26.39 1.89 -9.92
N ARG A 67 25.94 1.36 -11.07
CA ARG A 67 25.13 0.13 -11.14
C ARG A 67 25.89 -1.08 -10.60
N LEU A 68 27.18 -1.21 -10.92
CA LEU A 68 28.05 -2.24 -10.36
C LEU A 68 28.17 -2.12 -8.84
N ALA A 69 28.39 -0.91 -8.33
CA ALA A 69 28.49 -0.65 -6.90
C ALA A 69 27.18 -1.00 -6.16
N VAL A 70 26.01 -0.75 -6.75
CA VAL A 70 24.76 -1.20 -6.14
C VAL A 70 24.65 -2.73 -6.19
N ARG A 71 25.06 -3.37 -7.28
CA ARG A 71 24.99 -4.83 -7.43
C ARG A 71 25.81 -5.55 -6.38
N GLU A 72 27.06 -5.14 -6.18
CA GLU A 72 27.98 -5.71 -5.20
C GLU A 72 27.42 -5.61 -3.77
N GLN A 73 26.85 -4.46 -3.44
CA GLN A 73 26.24 -4.24 -2.14
C GLN A 73 24.95 -5.08 -1.97
N GLY A 74 24.22 -5.33 -3.06
CA GLY A 74 22.99 -6.11 -3.05
C GLY A 74 23.26 -7.59 -2.81
N GLU A 75 24.36 -8.10 -3.35
CA GLU A 75 24.84 -9.46 -3.06
C GLU A 75 25.33 -9.60 -1.61
N LEU A 76 25.97 -8.56 -1.06
CA LEU A 76 26.39 -8.54 0.34
C LEU A 76 25.20 -8.65 1.30
N VAL A 77 24.11 -7.92 1.04
CA VAL A 77 22.86 -8.02 1.81
C VAL A 77 22.27 -9.43 1.75
N LYS A 78 22.26 -10.05 0.57
CA LYS A 78 21.75 -11.42 0.40
C LYS A 78 22.58 -12.44 1.18
N LYS A 79 23.92 -12.32 1.16
CA LYS A 79 24.81 -13.18 1.95
C LYS A 79 24.57 -13.01 3.45
N LEU A 80 24.52 -11.78 3.96
CA LEU A 80 24.29 -11.53 5.38
C LEU A 80 22.94 -12.07 5.88
N LYS A 81 21.89 -12.01 5.05
CA LYS A 81 20.59 -12.62 5.35
C LYS A 81 20.65 -14.15 5.33
N ALA A 82 21.39 -14.75 4.39
CA ALA A 82 21.54 -16.21 4.28
C ALA A 82 22.38 -16.81 5.42
N ASP A 83 23.41 -16.10 5.87
CA ASP A 83 24.33 -16.52 6.92
C ASP A 83 23.75 -16.32 8.35
N GLY A 84 22.55 -15.76 8.47
CA GLY A 84 21.91 -15.49 9.76
C GLY A 84 22.64 -14.42 10.58
N ALA A 85 23.25 -13.44 9.92
CA ALA A 85 24.02 -12.39 10.57
C ALA A 85 23.14 -11.53 11.53
N PRO A 86 23.75 -10.87 12.54
CA PRO A 86 23.02 -10.00 13.46
C PRO A 86 22.17 -8.96 12.70
N ARG A 87 20.95 -8.73 13.18
CA ARG A 87 19.97 -7.83 12.54
C ARG A 87 20.55 -6.44 12.22
N MET A 88 21.40 -5.91 13.10
CA MET A 88 22.10 -4.64 12.91
C MET A 88 23.00 -4.60 11.67
N ASP A 89 23.69 -5.70 11.34
CA ASP A 89 24.62 -5.75 10.21
C ASP A 89 23.86 -5.90 8.88
N VAL A 90 22.75 -6.66 8.90
CA VAL A 90 21.83 -6.75 7.76
C VAL A 90 21.21 -5.38 7.47
N ASP A 91 20.73 -4.70 8.50
CA ASP A 91 20.12 -3.37 8.40
C ASP A 91 21.13 -2.34 7.85
N LYS A 92 22.39 -2.39 8.32
CA LYS A 92 23.47 -1.53 7.82
C LYS A 92 23.80 -1.78 6.35
N ALA A 93 23.86 -3.04 5.92
CA ALA A 93 24.14 -3.38 4.53
C ALA A 93 22.99 -2.96 3.58
N VAL A 94 21.73 -3.10 4.02
CA VAL A 94 20.53 -2.63 3.29
C VAL A 94 20.52 -1.10 3.17
N ALA A 95 20.99 -0.38 4.19
CA ALA A 95 21.12 1.07 4.19
C ALA A 95 22.06 1.59 3.10
N GLU A 96 23.26 1.01 3.06
CA GLU A 96 24.27 1.35 2.06
C GLU A 96 23.79 1.00 0.65
N LEU A 97 22.99 -0.04 0.53
CA LEU A 97 22.40 -0.44 -0.74
C LEU A 97 21.37 0.55 -1.29
N LYS A 98 20.45 1.04 -0.45
CA LYS A 98 19.50 2.11 -0.82
C LYS A 98 20.23 3.41 -1.14
N THR A 99 21.35 3.67 -0.48
CA THR A 99 22.19 4.85 -0.68
C THR A 99 22.85 4.87 -2.06
N ARG A 100 23.47 3.76 -2.47
CA ARG A 100 24.08 3.64 -3.80
C ARG A 100 23.04 3.77 -4.91
N LYS A 101 21.79 3.36 -4.68
CA LYS A 101 20.66 3.59 -5.61
C LYS A 101 20.23 5.03 -5.68
N LYS A 102 20.08 5.72 -4.55
CA LYS A 102 19.71 7.13 -4.60
C LYS A 102 20.78 7.95 -5.33
N THR A 103 22.05 7.58 -5.18
CA THR A 103 23.15 8.18 -5.95
C THR A 103 23.02 7.87 -7.44
N LEU A 104 22.68 6.63 -7.78
CA LEU A 104 22.35 6.23 -9.16
C LEU A 104 21.16 7.03 -9.69
N ASP A 105 20.03 7.09 -8.97
CA ASP A 105 18.81 7.80 -9.33
C ASP A 105 19.05 9.31 -9.52
N VAL A 106 19.83 9.95 -8.64
CA VAL A 106 20.18 11.38 -8.76
C VAL A 106 21.06 11.64 -9.98
N LYS A 107 22.02 10.75 -10.26
CA LYS A 107 22.88 10.89 -11.45
C LYS A 107 22.11 10.55 -12.73
N GLU A 108 21.24 9.55 -12.68
CA GLU A 108 20.28 9.21 -13.72
C GLU A 108 19.28 10.34 -13.95
N LEU A 109 18.96 11.15 -12.94
CA LEU A 109 18.14 12.36 -13.07
C LEU A 109 18.94 13.54 -13.64
N ALA A 110 20.20 13.71 -13.24
CA ALA A 110 21.07 14.79 -13.71
C ALA A 110 21.55 14.60 -15.16
N LEU A 111 21.71 13.34 -15.59
CA LEU A 111 22.14 12.97 -16.94
C LEU A 111 20.98 12.82 -17.93
N GLN A 112 19.75 13.19 -17.55
CA GLN A 112 18.61 13.10 -18.44
C GLN A 112 18.71 14.11 -19.58
N PRO A 113 18.35 13.73 -20.82
CA PRO A 113 18.23 14.68 -21.92
C PRO A 113 17.30 15.83 -21.50
N GLN A 114 17.76 17.07 -21.66
CA GLN A 114 16.96 18.27 -21.34
C GLN A 114 15.75 18.46 -22.28
N ASP A 115 15.63 17.66 -23.34
CA ASP A 115 14.56 17.75 -24.36
C ASP A 115 13.15 17.42 -23.83
N ASP A 116 13.02 16.94 -22.59
CA ASP A 116 11.77 16.46 -22.01
C ASP A 116 11.15 17.39 -20.94
N ALA A 117 11.75 18.59 -20.77
CA ALA A 117 11.43 19.53 -19.70
C ALA A 117 10.13 20.31 -19.95
N ILE A 118 9.00 19.82 -19.42
CA ILE A 118 7.77 20.61 -19.32
C ILE A 118 8.07 21.86 -18.50
N ASP A 119 7.83 23.04 -19.07
CA ASP A 119 7.88 24.32 -18.36
C ASP A 119 6.68 24.41 -17.40
N ARG A 120 6.90 23.92 -16.17
CA ARG A 120 5.87 23.85 -15.13
C ARG A 120 5.24 25.21 -14.86
N ASN A 121 6.02 26.29 -14.85
CA ASN A 121 5.50 27.62 -14.53
C ASN A 121 4.51 28.09 -15.59
N LYS A 122 4.84 27.89 -16.87
CA LYS A 122 3.91 28.20 -17.98
C LYS A 122 2.67 27.31 -17.96
N MET A 123 2.83 26.03 -17.64
CA MET A 123 1.71 25.10 -17.54
C MET A 123 0.76 25.49 -16.39
N GLU A 124 1.29 25.72 -15.18
CA GLU A 124 0.49 26.12 -14.02
C GLU A 124 -0.21 27.47 -14.23
N ASP A 125 0.44 28.44 -14.86
CA ASP A 125 -0.19 29.70 -15.23
C ASP A 125 -1.37 29.48 -16.20
N ALA A 126 -1.19 28.64 -17.22
CA ALA A 126 -2.26 28.30 -18.14
C ALA A 126 -3.44 27.59 -17.45
N LEU A 127 -3.16 26.66 -16.53
CA LEU A 127 -4.16 25.93 -15.76
C LEU A 127 -4.97 26.86 -14.85
N LYS A 128 -4.31 27.79 -14.15
CA LYS A 128 -4.96 28.80 -13.31
C LYS A 128 -5.76 29.80 -14.14
N ARG A 129 -5.16 30.36 -15.20
CA ARG A 129 -5.81 31.36 -16.07
C ARG A 129 -7.02 30.82 -16.83
N ARG A 130 -7.05 29.52 -17.13
CA ARG A 130 -8.20 28.83 -17.74
C ARG A 130 -9.12 28.18 -16.72
N PHE A 131 -8.87 28.40 -15.43
CA PHE A 131 -9.65 27.91 -14.31
C PHE A 131 -9.92 26.40 -14.38
N PHE A 132 -8.85 25.62 -14.57
CA PHE A 132 -8.90 24.17 -14.37
C PHE A 132 -9.00 23.85 -12.88
N TYR A 133 -8.11 24.44 -12.07
CA TYR A 133 -8.20 24.47 -10.63
C TYR A 133 -7.59 25.78 -10.12
N ASP A 134 -7.96 26.17 -8.91
CA ASP A 134 -7.31 27.28 -8.20
C ASP A 134 -7.27 26.98 -6.69
N GLN A 135 -6.51 27.78 -5.94
CA GLN A 135 -6.40 27.63 -4.49
C GLN A 135 -7.76 27.88 -3.83
N ALA A 136 -8.20 26.93 -2.99
CA ALA A 136 -9.47 27.07 -2.30
C ALA A 136 -9.42 28.27 -1.34
N PHE A 137 -10.52 29.02 -1.28
CA PHE A 137 -10.64 30.25 -0.47
C PHE A 137 -9.62 31.35 -0.82
N ALA A 138 -9.18 31.45 -2.09
CA ALA A 138 -8.16 32.41 -2.53
C ALA A 138 -8.41 33.86 -2.07
N ILE A 139 -9.65 34.34 -2.11
CA ILE A 139 -10.01 35.72 -1.68
C ILE A 139 -9.85 35.95 -0.16
N TYR A 140 -9.77 34.88 0.63
CA TYR A 140 -9.52 34.91 2.08
C TYR A 140 -8.05 34.64 2.44
N GLY A 141 -7.15 34.65 1.44
CA GLY A 141 -5.73 34.35 1.62
C GLY A 141 -5.36 32.90 1.28
N GLY A 142 -6.35 32.05 0.96
CA GLY A 142 -6.15 30.67 0.52
C GLY A 142 -5.77 29.71 1.65
N VAL A 143 -6.10 28.43 1.47
CA VAL A 143 -5.69 27.36 2.40
C VAL A 143 -4.78 26.38 1.68
N SER A 144 -3.56 26.19 2.19
CA SER A 144 -2.59 25.27 1.59
C SER A 144 -3.10 23.82 1.61
N GLY A 145 -2.96 23.14 0.48
CA GLY A 145 -3.42 21.76 0.30
C GLY A 145 -4.91 21.61 0.02
N LEU A 146 -5.67 22.71 -0.14
CA LEU A 146 -7.06 22.68 -0.61
C LEU A 146 -7.17 23.41 -1.95
N TYR A 147 -7.87 22.79 -2.89
CA TYR A 147 -8.02 23.29 -4.26
C TYR A 147 -9.45 23.12 -4.76
N ASP A 148 -9.95 24.16 -5.41
CA ASP A 148 -11.25 24.16 -6.07
C ASP A 148 -11.07 23.89 -7.57
N PHE A 149 -11.84 22.97 -8.12
CA PHE A 149 -11.83 22.69 -9.56
C PHE A 149 -12.83 23.61 -10.27
N GLY A 150 -12.35 24.35 -11.27
CA GLY A 150 -13.22 25.17 -12.12
C GLY A 150 -13.90 24.33 -13.21
N PRO A 151 -14.66 24.94 -14.14
CA PRO A 151 -15.52 24.22 -15.08
C PRO A 151 -14.78 23.17 -15.92
N MET A 152 -13.60 23.50 -16.44
CA MET A 152 -12.79 22.59 -17.26
C MET A 152 -12.18 21.47 -16.43
N GLY A 153 -11.75 21.75 -15.20
CA GLY A 153 -11.22 20.73 -14.30
C GLY A 153 -12.30 19.76 -13.82
N CYS A 154 -13.51 20.25 -13.53
CA CYS A 154 -14.66 19.43 -13.19
C CYS A 154 -15.06 18.50 -14.35
N ALA A 155 -15.11 19.02 -15.58
CA ALA A 155 -15.40 18.20 -16.76
C ALA A 155 -14.33 17.11 -16.97
N LEU A 156 -13.04 17.47 -16.91
CA LEU A 156 -11.94 16.52 -17.02
C LEU A 156 -12.02 15.43 -15.95
N LYS A 157 -12.20 15.81 -14.68
CA LYS A 157 -12.31 14.88 -13.56
C LYS A 157 -13.51 13.94 -13.73
N THR A 158 -14.66 14.46 -14.14
CA THR A 158 -15.87 13.66 -14.39
C THR A 158 -15.61 12.62 -15.49
N ASN A 159 -14.99 13.03 -16.59
CA ASN A 159 -14.65 12.13 -17.69
C ASN A 159 -13.66 11.05 -17.24
N MET A 160 -12.63 11.40 -16.48
CA MET A 160 -11.66 10.44 -15.93
C MET A 160 -12.33 9.40 -15.03
N LEU A 161 -13.22 9.83 -14.12
CA LEU A 161 -13.97 8.93 -13.24
C LEU A 161 -14.93 8.03 -14.03
N GLN A 162 -15.55 8.55 -15.09
CA GLN A 162 -16.42 7.74 -15.95
C GLN A 162 -15.64 6.69 -16.76
N ILE A 163 -14.46 7.04 -17.27
CA ILE A 163 -13.55 6.08 -17.91
C ILE A 163 -13.13 5.02 -16.89
N TRP A 164 -12.84 5.39 -15.64
CA TRP A 164 -12.49 4.44 -14.59
C TRP A 164 -13.64 3.48 -14.27
N ARG A 165 -14.88 3.99 -14.14
CA ARG A 165 -16.07 3.13 -13.96
C ARG A 165 -16.25 2.13 -15.10
N GLN A 166 -16.13 2.60 -16.34
CA GLN A 166 -16.21 1.72 -17.51
C GLN A 166 -15.09 0.68 -17.52
N HIS A 167 -13.87 1.08 -17.14
CA HIS A 167 -12.68 0.24 -17.21
C HIS A 167 -12.61 -0.80 -16.09
N PHE A 168 -13.04 -0.47 -14.87
CA PHE A 168 -12.95 -1.40 -13.74
C PHE A 168 -14.32 -1.94 -13.37
N ILE A 169 -15.24 -1.06 -12.98
CA ILE A 169 -16.55 -1.47 -12.43
C ILE A 169 -17.37 -2.24 -13.47
N HIS A 170 -17.56 -1.70 -14.68
CA HIS A 170 -18.44 -2.33 -15.66
C HIS A 170 -17.81 -3.58 -16.30
N GLU A 171 -16.50 -3.56 -16.56
CA GLU A 171 -15.80 -4.70 -17.18
C GLU A 171 -15.74 -5.93 -16.26
N GLU A 172 -15.53 -5.70 -14.96
CA GLU A 172 -15.41 -6.78 -13.96
C GLU A 172 -16.67 -6.98 -13.12
N GLN A 173 -17.72 -6.19 -13.36
CA GLN A 173 -18.97 -6.21 -12.61
C GLN A 173 -18.75 -6.02 -11.09
N PHE A 174 -17.84 -5.11 -10.71
CA PHE A 174 -17.57 -4.81 -9.31
C PHE A 174 -18.78 -4.15 -8.62
N LEU A 175 -18.90 -4.40 -7.33
CA LEU A 175 -19.97 -3.88 -6.50
C LEU A 175 -19.60 -2.47 -6.02
N GLU A 176 -20.06 -1.44 -6.73
CA GLU A 176 -19.87 -0.04 -6.32
C GLU A 176 -20.69 0.27 -5.07
N VAL A 177 -20.05 0.79 -4.03
CA VAL A 177 -20.70 1.27 -2.80
C VAL A 177 -20.34 2.72 -2.51
N ASP A 178 -21.24 3.43 -1.84
CA ASP A 178 -21.00 4.78 -1.34
C ASP A 178 -21.18 4.83 0.18
N CYS A 179 -20.05 4.85 0.88
CA CYS A 179 -19.99 4.94 2.34
C CYS A 179 -19.76 6.38 2.81
N THR A 180 -20.13 6.68 4.06
CA THR A 180 -19.96 8.01 4.66
C THR A 180 -18.49 8.41 4.80
N MET A 181 -18.22 9.72 4.80
CA MET A 181 -16.89 10.27 5.07
C MET A 181 -16.61 10.38 6.58
N LEU A 182 -17.64 10.72 7.35
CA LEU A 182 -17.60 10.75 8.80
C LEU A 182 -17.53 9.32 9.33
N THR A 183 -16.51 9.06 10.15
CA THR A 183 -16.24 7.75 10.70
C THR A 183 -16.03 7.88 12.22
N PRO A 184 -16.75 7.08 13.04
CA PRO A 184 -16.58 7.12 14.49
C PRO A 184 -15.21 6.54 14.88
N GLU A 185 -14.65 7.02 16.00
CA GLU A 185 -13.34 6.63 16.49
C GLU A 185 -13.07 5.10 16.51
N PRO A 186 -13.98 4.23 17.02
CA PRO A 186 -13.72 2.79 17.07
C PRO A 186 -13.57 2.13 15.70
N GLY A 187 -14.11 2.74 14.63
CA GLY A 187 -14.05 2.18 13.28
C GLY A 187 -12.72 2.42 12.56
N ILE A 188 -11.87 3.31 13.07
CA ILE A 188 -10.61 3.74 12.41
C ILE A 188 -9.38 3.11 13.06
N TRP A 189 -9.34 3.06 14.40
CA TRP A 189 -8.12 2.69 15.13
C TRP A 189 -7.85 1.18 15.22
N THR A 190 -8.73 0.35 14.65
CA THR A 190 -8.59 -1.10 14.72
C THR A 190 -7.53 -1.65 13.77
N CYS A 191 -7.19 -0.92 12.70
CA CYS A 191 -6.34 -1.44 11.62
C CYS A 191 -5.02 -0.68 11.42
N ASP A 192 -4.94 0.65 11.61
CA ASP A 192 -3.74 1.41 11.20
C ASP A 192 -3.33 2.57 12.12
N LYS A 193 -2.03 2.91 12.08
CA LYS A 193 -1.44 4.11 12.73
C LYS A 193 -1.25 5.22 11.69
N PHE A 194 -2.18 6.17 11.63
CA PHE A 194 -2.08 7.36 10.76
C PHE A 194 -1.37 8.53 11.46
N SER A 195 -0.09 8.37 11.78
CA SER A 195 0.67 9.41 12.48
C SER A 195 2.05 9.65 11.91
N ASP A 196 2.38 10.91 11.70
CA ASP A 196 3.72 11.38 11.31
C ASP A 196 4.42 12.08 12.48
N PHE A 197 5.74 12.26 12.38
CA PHE A 197 6.49 13.12 13.28
C PHE A 197 6.53 14.57 12.78
N MET A 198 6.18 15.50 13.65
CA MET A 198 6.12 16.95 13.38
C MET A 198 7.06 17.71 14.32
N VAL A 199 7.72 18.72 13.79
CA VAL A 199 8.49 19.72 14.55
C VAL A 199 7.92 21.12 14.29
N LYS A 200 8.06 22.02 15.26
CA LYS A 200 7.55 23.40 15.18
C LYS A 200 8.67 24.40 15.43
N ASP A 201 8.68 25.51 14.70
CA ASP A 201 9.54 26.65 15.02
C ASP A 201 9.04 27.34 16.30
N VAL A 202 9.95 27.53 17.26
CA VAL A 202 9.64 28.01 18.61
C VAL A 202 9.11 29.45 18.60
N LYS A 203 9.46 30.28 17.61
CA LYS A 203 9.08 31.69 17.57
C LYS A 203 7.82 31.96 16.75
N ASN A 204 7.71 31.36 15.56
CA ASN A 204 6.59 31.64 14.64
C ASN A 204 5.51 30.55 14.65
N GLY A 205 5.77 29.38 15.25
CA GLY A 205 4.85 28.24 15.29
C GLY A 205 4.70 27.49 13.96
N GLU A 206 5.52 27.77 12.94
CA GLU A 206 5.48 27.09 11.65
C GLU A 206 5.79 25.60 11.85
N CYS A 207 4.95 24.74 11.28
CA CYS A 207 5.03 23.29 11.45
C CYS A 207 5.70 22.64 10.23
N PHE A 208 6.63 21.74 10.48
CA PHE A 208 7.33 20.96 9.45
C PHE A 208 7.23 19.47 9.77
N ARG A 209 7.19 18.66 8.71
CA ARG A 209 7.30 17.21 8.83
C ARG A 209 8.77 16.87 9.10
N ALA A 210 9.04 16.15 10.18
CA ALA A 210 10.38 16.00 10.74
C ALA A 210 11.33 15.26 9.77
N ASP A 211 10.84 14.20 9.15
CA ASP A 211 11.55 13.38 8.15
C ASP A 211 11.94 14.18 6.89
N HIS A 212 11.01 14.95 6.32
CA HIS A 212 11.27 15.75 5.12
C HIS A 212 12.21 16.90 5.40
N LEU A 213 12.11 17.51 6.57
CA LEU A 213 12.97 18.63 6.93
C LEU A 213 14.43 18.17 7.02
N LEU A 214 14.67 17.04 7.69
CA LEU A 214 15.98 16.40 7.74
C LEU A 214 16.47 16.00 6.33
N LYS A 215 15.60 15.40 5.50
CA LYS A 215 15.92 15.05 4.10
C LYS A 215 16.33 16.28 3.27
N GLY A 216 15.59 17.39 3.40
CA GLY A 216 15.84 18.64 2.67
C GLY A 216 17.13 19.33 3.10
N MET A 217 17.41 19.40 4.41
CA MET A 217 18.64 19.99 4.92
C MET A 217 19.87 19.18 4.51
N HIS A 218 19.74 17.85 4.51
CA HIS A 218 20.79 16.95 4.05
C HIS A 218 21.19 17.22 2.60
N LEU A 219 20.21 17.38 1.70
CA LEU A 219 20.43 17.71 0.29
C LEU A 219 21.18 19.05 0.11
N HIS A 220 20.88 20.07 0.91
CA HIS A 220 21.57 21.36 0.86
C HIS A 220 23.03 21.29 1.38
N LEU A 221 23.29 20.48 2.40
CA LEU A 221 24.65 20.29 2.95
C LEU A 221 25.55 19.48 2.01
N VAL A 222 24.98 18.54 1.25
CA VAL A 222 25.70 17.76 0.22
C VAL A 222 26.17 18.64 -0.94
N HIS A 223 25.45 19.73 -1.26
CA HIS A 223 25.85 20.66 -2.31
C HIS A 223 26.92 21.68 -1.88
N SER A 224 27.24 21.80 -0.58
CA SER A 224 28.07 22.89 -0.05
C SER A 224 29.41 22.49 0.56
N ASN A 225 29.71 21.21 0.84
CA ASN A 225 31.03 20.77 1.34
C ASN A 225 31.42 19.34 0.91
N GLU A 226 32.67 19.17 0.43
CA GLU A 226 33.26 17.94 -0.15
C GLU A 226 33.69 16.83 0.85
N THR A 227 33.20 16.78 2.09
CA THR A 227 33.69 15.80 3.09
C THR A 227 32.65 14.77 3.56
N ASN A 228 33.04 13.49 3.39
CA ASN A 228 32.40 12.23 3.80
C ASN A 228 30.93 12.01 3.38
N PHE A 229 30.76 11.77 2.07
CA PHE A 229 29.52 11.36 1.40
C PHE A 229 28.87 10.11 2.03
N SER A 230 29.68 9.12 2.44
CA SER A 230 29.22 7.79 2.88
C SER A 230 28.58 7.76 4.28
N GLN A 231 29.14 8.52 5.23
CA GLN A 231 28.64 8.59 6.63
C GLN A 231 27.39 9.47 6.73
N ARG A 232 27.25 10.44 5.83
CA ARG A 232 26.17 11.40 5.80
C ARG A 232 24.94 10.82 5.09
N GLN A 233 25.10 10.11 3.96
CA GLN A 233 23.96 9.47 3.28
C GLN A 233 23.26 8.38 4.10
N PHE A 234 23.97 7.71 5.02
CA PHE A 234 23.41 6.77 5.99
C PHE A 234 22.27 7.37 6.82
N LEU A 235 22.34 8.67 7.13
CA LEU A 235 21.33 9.35 7.94
C LEU A 235 19.99 9.48 7.21
N CYS A 236 20.01 9.80 5.92
CA CYS A 236 18.81 9.97 5.11
C CYS A 236 17.95 8.70 5.00
N TRP A 237 18.57 7.54 5.19
CA TRP A 237 17.94 6.22 5.16
C TRP A 237 17.22 5.87 6.46
N GLN A 238 17.76 6.31 7.61
CA GLN A 238 17.20 6.01 8.92
C GLN A 238 15.88 6.77 9.15
N LEU A 239 15.68 7.94 8.54
CA LEU A 239 14.58 8.86 8.83
C LEU A 239 13.17 8.33 8.59
N ASP A 240 12.96 7.46 7.60
CA ASP A 240 11.62 6.91 7.31
C ASP A 240 11.22 5.82 8.32
N ASN A 241 12.20 5.21 8.98
CA ASN A 241 11.99 4.16 9.99
C ASN A 241 12.45 4.58 11.40
N CYS A 242 12.87 5.84 11.57
CA CYS A 242 13.35 6.33 12.85
C CYS A 242 12.20 6.42 13.84
N GLY A 243 12.43 5.89 15.04
CA GLY A 243 11.55 6.14 16.17
C GLY A 243 11.56 7.64 16.55
N GLN A 244 10.54 8.08 17.29
CA GLN A 244 10.43 9.46 17.76
C GLN A 244 11.71 9.96 18.44
N GLN A 245 12.32 9.10 19.24
CA GLN A 245 13.50 9.43 20.05
C GLN A 245 14.77 9.49 19.20
N GLU A 246 14.95 8.56 18.26
CA GLU A 246 16.06 8.60 17.31
C GLU A 246 15.99 9.85 16.43
N LEU A 247 14.80 10.21 15.94
CA LEU A 247 14.58 11.47 15.24
C LEU A 247 14.95 12.66 16.11
N ALA A 248 14.56 12.68 17.40
CA ALA A 248 14.92 13.77 18.29
C ALA A 248 16.45 13.91 18.45
N ASP A 249 17.15 12.79 18.59
CA ASP A 249 18.61 12.76 18.71
C ASP A 249 19.29 13.30 17.44
N LEU A 250 18.78 12.92 16.25
CA LEU A 250 19.25 13.44 14.97
C LEU A 250 19.01 14.95 14.80
N PHE A 251 17.87 15.45 15.28
CA PHE A 251 17.59 16.89 15.25
C PHE A 251 18.61 17.69 16.09
N ILE A 252 19.06 17.13 17.22
CA ILE A 252 20.07 17.73 18.09
C ILE A 252 21.47 17.61 17.47
N GLU A 253 21.85 16.41 17.02
CA GLU A 253 23.18 16.13 16.45
C GLU A 253 23.47 17.03 15.24
N TYR A 254 22.50 17.19 14.34
CA TYR A 254 22.65 18.00 13.13
C TYR A 254 22.26 19.46 13.32
N ASN A 255 21.88 19.86 14.54
CA ASN A 255 21.45 21.22 14.90
C ASN A 255 20.46 21.80 13.87
N VAL A 256 19.40 21.03 13.58
CA VAL A 256 18.45 21.35 12.51
C VAL A 256 17.65 22.58 12.88
N LYS A 257 17.59 23.55 11.96
CA LYS A 257 16.86 24.81 12.14
C LYS A 257 15.75 24.97 11.11
N SER A 258 14.82 25.88 11.40
CA SER A 258 13.76 26.25 10.47
C SER A 258 14.34 26.78 9.14
N PRO A 259 13.94 26.27 7.96
CA PRO A 259 14.47 26.72 6.67
C PRO A 259 14.12 28.16 6.31
N SER A 260 13.00 28.67 6.82
CA SER A 260 12.48 30.00 6.49
C SER A 260 13.10 31.09 7.36
N THR A 261 13.36 30.80 8.63
CA THR A 261 13.72 31.79 9.65
C THR A 261 15.07 31.53 10.33
N GLY A 262 15.62 30.31 10.21
CA GLY A 262 16.82 29.89 10.92
C GLY A 262 16.64 29.76 12.44
N ASN A 263 15.41 29.71 12.94
CA ASN A 263 15.13 29.54 14.37
C ASN A 263 15.26 28.08 14.82
N ASP A 264 15.37 27.88 16.13
CA ASP A 264 15.36 26.56 16.75
C ASP A 264 13.96 25.92 16.69
N LEU A 265 13.95 24.59 16.64
CA LEU A 265 12.75 23.77 16.49
C LEU A 265 12.42 23.00 17.78
N THR A 266 11.15 22.73 18.01
CA THR A 266 10.69 21.83 19.08
C THR A 266 11.11 20.38 18.78
N PRO A 267 11.20 19.51 19.81
CA PRO A 267 11.42 18.09 19.59
C PRO A 267 10.31 17.47 18.72
N PRO A 268 10.60 16.40 17.96
CA PRO A 268 9.62 15.69 17.14
C PRO A 268 8.48 15.14 18.01
N ILE A 269 7.26 15.52 17.68
CA ILE A 269 6.03 15.02 18.31
C ILE A 269 5.19 14.24 17.30
N THR A 270 4.53 13.20 17.78
CA THR A 270 3.58 12.44 16.97
C THR A 270 2.36 13.30 16.66
N PHE A 271 2.04 13.43 15.39
CA PHE A 271 0.91 14.20 14.88
C PHE A 271 -0.04 13.28 14.12
N ASN A 272 -1.31 13.27 14.52
CA ASN A 272 -2.34 12.51 13.83
C ASN A 272 -2.69 13.18 12.50
N LEU A 273 -2.57 12.44 11.40
CA LEU A 273 -2.90 12.91 10.06
C LEU A 273 -4.40 12.86 9.76
N MET A 274 -5.24 12.43 10.70
CA MET A 274 -6.68 12.40 10.50
C MET A 274 -7.33 13.69 11.01
N PHE A 275 -8.29 14.22 10.25
CA PHE A 275 -9.09 15.35 10.71
C PHE A 275 -10.10 14.86 11.76
N GLN A 276 -9.92 15.31 13.00
CA GLN A 276 -10.83 15.02 14.09
C GLN A 276 -12.08 15.92 14.04
N THR A 277 -13.22 15.35 14.40
CA THR A 277 -14.50 16.04 14.56
C THR A 277 -15.30 15.40 15.69
N SER A 278 -16.45 15.99 16.03
CA SER A 278 -17.36 15.45 17.03
C SER A 278 -18.72 15.20 16.39
N ILE A 279 -19.23 13.98 16.54
CA ILE A 279 -20.52 13.56 15.99
C ILE A 279 -21.62 13.85 17.02
N GLY A 280 -22.60 14.66 16.61
CA GLY A 280 -23.73 15.07 17.44
C GLY A 280 -23.46 16.31 18.30
N PRO A 281 -24.53 16.99 18.77
CA PRO A 281 -24.41 18.30 19.42
C PRO A 281 -23.74 18.25 20.79
N GLY A 282 -23.76 17.09 21.47
CA GLY A 282 -23.16 16.92 22.80
C GLY A 282 -21.65 16.67 22.77
N GLY A 283 -21.03 16.47 21.60
CA GLY A 283 -19.59 16.20 21.50
C GLY A 283 -19.13 14.85 22.04
N ASN A 284 -20.06 14.00 22.51
CA ASN A 284 -19.76 12.75 23.22
C ASN A 284 -19.21 11.64 22.31
N ILE A 285 -19.39 11.75 20.99
CA ILE A 285 -18.94 10.75 20.02
C ILE A 285 -17.78 11.37 19.21
N PRO A 286 -16.51 11.08 19.56
CA PRO A 286 -15.40 11.49 18.74
C PRO A 286 -15.46 10.77 17.39
N GLY A 287 -15.19 11.52 16.32
CA GLY A 287 -15.14 11.01 14.97
C GLY A 287 -14.00 11.62 14.19
N TYR A 288 -13.77 11.08 13.01
CA TYR A 288 -12.78 11.59 12.07
C TYR A 288 -13.34 11.60 10.66
N LEU A 289 -12.74 12.41 9.81
CA LEU A 289 -12.87 12.23 8.37
C LEU A 289 -11.97 11.08 7.92
N ARG A 290 -12.52 10.19 7.10
CA ARG A 290 -11.80 8.99 6.66
C ARG A 290 -10.51 9.34 5.89
N PRO A 291 -9.37 8.67 6.19
CA PRO A 291 -8.12 8.86 5.47
C PRO A 291 -8.04 8.05 4.16
N GLU A 292 -8.94 7.08 4.00
CA GLU A 292 -9.11 6.20 2.84
C GLU A 292 -10.59 5.76 2.70
N THR A 293 -10.95 5.12 1.60
CA THR A 293 -12.33 4.62 1.35
C THR A 293 -12.50 3.12 1.64
N ALA A 294 -11.42 2.34 1.65
CA ALA A 294 -11.39 0.89 1.87
C ALA A 294 -12.18 0.42 3.11
N GLN A 295 -12.06 1.15 4.23
CA GLN A 295 -12.75 0.81 5.49
C GLN A 295 -14.27 0.69 5.33
N GLY A 296 -14.88 1.52 4.47
CA GLY A 296 -16.30 1.44 4.17
C GLY A 296 -16.70 0.11 3.52
N ILE A 297 -15.83 -0.41 2.65
CA ILE A 297 -16.02 -1.69 1.96
C ILE A 297 -15.87 -2.85 2.95
N PHE A 298 -14.82 -2.84 3.80
CA PHE A 298 -14.58 -3.88 4.80
C PHE A 298 -15.73 -4.03 5.80
N LEU A 299 -16.26 -2.91 6.31
CA LEU A 299 -17.39 -2.92 7.25
C LEU A 299 -18.68 -3.46 6.62
N ASN A 300 -18.82 -3.37 5.29
CA ASN A 300 -19.94 -3.90 4.53
C ASN A 300 -19.67 -5.27 3.88
N PHE A 301 -18.53 -5.92 4.20
CA PHE A 301 -18.11 -7.18 3.58
C PHE A 301 -19.23 -8.24 3.57
N LYS A 302 -19.91 -8.45 4.70
CA LYS A 302 -20.98 -9.45 4.81
C LYS A 302 -22.13 -9.19 3.82
N ARG A 303 -22.56 -7.93 3.70
CA ARG A 303 -23.65 -7.56 2.76
C ARG A 303 -23.22 -7.69 1.31
N LEU A 304 -21.97 -7.36 1.01
CA LEU A 304 -21.40 -7.50 -0.34
C LEU A 304 -21.26 -8.97 -0.73
N LEU A 305 -20.82 -9.81 0.21
CA LEU A 305 -20.72 -11.24 0.03
C LEU A 305 -22.12 -11.87 -0.19
N GLU A 306 -23.11 -11.49 0.63
CA GLU A 306 -24.51 -11.92 0.46
C GLU A 306 -25.07 -11.52 -0.92
N PHE A 307 -24.77 -10.30 -1.39
CA PHE A 307 -25.16 -9.85 -2.72
C PHE A 307 -24.53 -10.70 -3.84
N ASN A 308 -23.30 -11.16 -3.64
CA ASN A 308 -22.63 -12.11 -4.53
C ASN A 308 -22.97 -13.59 -4.25
N GLN A 309 -24.09 -13.85 -3.56
CA GLN A 309 -24.58 -15.21 -3.26
C GLN A 309 -23.57 -16.06 -2.47
N ASP A 310 -22.82 -15.43 -1.57
CA ASP A 310 -21.82 -16.04 -0.71
C ASP A 310 -20.65 -16.72 -1.46
N ARG A 311 -20.37 -16.27 -2.68
CA ARG A 311 -19.28 -16.81 -3.52
C ARG A 311 -18.08 -15.87 -3.59
N LEU A 312 -16.89 -16.47 -3.66
CA LEU A 312 -15.63 -15.83 -4.01
C LEU A 312 -15.18 -16.29 -5.41
N PRO A 313 -14.42 -15.46 -6.16
CA PRO A 313 -14.04 -14.09 -5.82
C PRO A 313 -15.14 -13.05 -6.11
N PHE A 314 -15.07 -11.90 -5.46
CA PHE A 314 -15.86 -10.70 -5.79
C PHE A 314 -15.06 -9.45 -5.44
N ALA A 315 -15.49 -8.28 -5.92
CA ALA A 315 -14.86 -7.03 -5.53
C ALA A 315 -15.88 -5.98 -5.11
N GLY A 316 -15.54 -5.23 -4.05
CA GLY A 316 -16.17 -3.96 -3.73
C GLY A 316 -15.36 -2.81 -4.33
N ALA A 317 -16.02 -1.78 -4.83
CA ALA A 317 -15.36 -0.58 -5.32
C ALA A 317 -16.00 0.66 -4.70
N GLN A 318 -15.21 1.69 -4.43
CA GLN A 318 -15.72 2.96 -3.94
C GLN A 318 -14.98 4.13 -4.57
N ILE A 319 -15.74 5.11 -5.05
CA ILE A 319 -15.21 6.39 -5.53
C ILE A 319 -15.67 7.47 -4.56
N GLY A 320 -14.74 8.16 -3.91
CA GLY A 320 -15.10 9.12 -2.89
C GLY A 320 -13.97 10.06 -2.48
N LYS A 321 -14.32 11.01 -1.62
CA LYS A 321 -13.35 11.90 -0.99
C LYS A 321 -12.66 11.20 0.18
N SER A 322 -11.38 11.50 0.35
CA SER A 322 -10.54 11.11 1.48
C SER A 322 -9.77 12.31 1.98
N PHE A 323 -9.45 12.32 3.27
CA PHE A 323 -8.89 13.48 3.95
C PHE A 323 -7.63 13.10 4.72
N ARG A 324 -6.54 13.82 4.47
CA ARG A 324 -5.27 13.65 5.18
C ARG A 324 -4.77 15.02 5.62
N ASN A 325 -4.65 15.23 6.92
CA ASN A 325 -4.23 16.49 7.52
C ASN A 325 -2.72 16.68 7.38
N GLU A 326 -2.28 16.86 6.15
CA GLU A 326 -0.86 16.97 5.82
C GLU A 326 -0.22 18.18 6.50
N ILE A 327 0.94 17.91 7.12
CA ILE A 327 1.70 18.89 7.90
C ILE A 327 2.17 20.05 7.02
N SER A 328 2.68 19.79 5.82
CA SER A 328 3.14 20.84 4.89
C SER A 328 2.89 20.47 3.41
N PRO A 329 1.70 20.76 2.85
CA PRO A 329 1.39 20.49 1.45
C PRO A 329 2.04 21.56 0.54
N ARG A 330 3.12 21.19 -0.18
CA ARG A 330 3.91 22.12 -1.03
C ARG A 330 3.96 21.76 -2.53
N SER A 331 3.38 20.63 -2.94
CA SER A 331 3.54 20.05 -4.30
C SER A 331 2.29 20.16 -5.18
N GLY A 332 1.53 21.26 -5.07
CA GLY A 332 0.30 21.45 -5.85
C GLY A 332 -0.73 20.34 -5.56
N LEU A 333 -1.30 19.76 -6.63
CA LEU A 333 -2.29 18.68 -6.51
C LEU A 333 -1.69 17.31 -6.10
N ILE A 334 -0.36 17.15 -6.10
CA ILE A 334 0.29 15.88 -5.72
C ILE A 334 0.13 15.60 -4.23
N ARG A 335 0.09 16.65 -3.41
CA ARG A 335 0.00 16.52 -1.95
C ARG A 335 -1.02 17.50 -1.39
N VAL A 336 -2.22 17.01 -1.21
CA VAL A 336 -3.41 17.79 -0.80
C VAL A 336 -4.05 17.18 0.44
N ARG A 337 -4.84 18.00 1.14
CA ARG A 337 -5.53 17.59 2.36
C ARG A 337 -6.87 16.92 2.10
N GLU A 338 -7.46 17.19 0.96
CA GLU A 338 -8.69 16.59 0.48
C GLU A 338 -8.51 16.19 -0.98
N PHE A 339 -8.78 14.92 -1.30
CA PHE A 339 -8.68 14.41 -2.66
C PHE A 339 -9.71 13.32 -2.92
N THR A 340 -9.96 13.05 -4.21
CA THR A 340 -10.82 11.95 -4.62
C THR A 340 -9.96 10.73 -4.90
N MET A 341 -10.34 9.60 -4.31
CA MET A 341 -9.76 8.30 -4.55
C MET A 341 -10.81 7.41 -5.21
N ALA A 342 -10.35 6.47 -6.02
CA ALA A 342 -11.14 5.31 -6.38
C ALA A 342 -10.40 4.07 -5.91
N GLU A 343 -11.02 3.32 -5.02
CA GLU A 343 -10.45 2.11 -4.45
C GLU A 343 -11.26 0.89 -4.85
N ILE A 344 -10.57 -0.23 -5.07
CA ILE A 344 -11.16 -1.54 -5.32
C ILE A 344 -10.58 -2.49 -4.31
N GLU A 345 -11.44 -3.21 -3.60
CA GLU A 345 -11.09 -4.30 -2.69
C GLU A 345 -11.54 -5.61 -3.34
N TYR A 346 -10.60 -6.34 -3.92
CA TYR A 346 -10.84 -7.62 -4.59
C TYR A 346 -10.65 -8.79 -3.62
N PHE A 347 -11.75 -9.40 -3.20
CA PHE A 347 -11.80 -10.53 -2.29
C PHE A 347 -11.65 -11.85 -3.05
N VAL A 348 -10.58 -12.59 -2.75
CA VAL A 348 -10.25 -13.89 -3.38
C VAL A 348 -9.91 -14.96 -2.33
N ASP A 349 -10.14 -16.22 -2.67
CA ASP A 349 -9.71 -17.35 -1.86
C ASP A 349 -8.15 -17.40 -1.84
N PRO A 350 -7.49 -17.36 -0.67
CA PRO A 350 -6.03 -17.40 -0.59
C PRO A 350 -5.41 -18.66 -1.21
N ALA A 351 -6.16 -19.76 -1.28
CA ALA A 351 -5.70 -20.99 -1.92
C ALA A 351 -5.76 -20.92 -3.46
N GLU A 352 -6.58 -20.03 -4.01
CA GLU A 352 -6.87 -19.91 -5.44
C GLU A 352 -6.63 -18.46 -5.91
N LYS A 353 -5.41 -17.94 -5.70
CA LYS A 353 -4.99 -16.60 -6.20
C LYS A 353 -4.71 -16.61 -7.71
N THR A 354 -5.70 -17.00 -8.50
CA THR A 354 -5.61 -17.03 -9.97
C THR A 354 -6.72 -16.21 -10.60
N HIS A 355 -6.39 -15.33 -11.54
CA HIS A 355 -7.39 -14.50 -12.23
C HIS A 355 -7.75 -15.10 -13.61
N PRO A 356 -9.04 -15.38 -13.89
CA PRO A 356 -9.46 -16.06 -15.13
C PRO A 356 -9.19 -15.24 -16.40
N LYS A 357 -9.15 -13.90 -16.28
CA LYS A 357 -8.90 -12.98 -17.41
C LYS A 357 -7.43 -12.54 -17.54
N PHE A 358 -6.49 -13.18 -16.83
CA PHE A 358 -5.07 -12.78 -16.87
C PHE A 358 -4.48 -12.83 -18.28
N GLU A 359 -4.86 -13.82 -19.09
CA GLU A 359 -4.42 -13.96 -20.48
C GLU A 359 -4.66 -12.70 -21.34
N ASN A 360 -5.69 -11.92 -21.04
CA ASN A 360 -6.01 -10.69 -21.78
C ASN A 360 -4.96 -9.59 -21.63
N VAL A 361 -4.14 -9.66 -20.58
CA VAL A 361 -3.10 -8.65 -20.27
C VAL A 361 -1.70 -9.25 -20.20
N ALA A 362 -1.56 -10.56 -20.34
CA ALA A 362 -0.28 -11.26 -20.26
C ALA A 362 0.73 -10.77 -21.32
N ASP A 363 0.24 -10.32 -22.49
CA ASP A 363 1.06 -9.84 -23.60
C ASP A 363 1.56 -8.39 -23.46
N LEU A 364 1.17 -7.68 -22.40
CA LEU A 364 1.57 -6.31 -22.20
C LEU A 364 3.05 -6.21 -21.83
N GLU A 365 3.79 -5.36 -22.54
CA GLU A 365 5.14 -4.95 -22.17
C GLU A 365 5.07 -3.78 -21.18
N ILE A 366 5.53 -4.01 -19.96
CA ILE A 366 5.43 -3.06 -18.86
C ILE A 366 6.82 -2.86 -18.24
N CYS A 367 7.14 -1.62 -17.90
CA CYS A 367 8.35 -1.28 -17.15
C CYS A 367 8.16 -1.63 -15.68
N LEU A 368 8.80 -2.72 -15.23
CA LEU A 368 8.75 -3.21 -13.85
C LEU A 368 10.06 -2.90 -13.13
N TYR A 369 9.93 -2.39 -11.90
CA TYR A 369 11.05 -2.11 -11.00
C TYR A 369 10.89 -2.94 -9.74
N SER A 370 11.32 -4.21 -9.82
CA SER A 370 11.19 -5.18 -8.73
C SER A 370 12.02 -4.78 -7.52
N SER A 371 11.67 -5.32 -6.35
CA SER A 371 12.42 -5.11 -5.10
C SER A 371 13.87 -5.58 -5.23
N VAL A 372 14.11 -6.64 -6.01
CA VAL A 372 15.45 -7.18 -6.30
C VAL A 372 16.25 -6.25 -7.21
N ALA A 373 15.65 -5.68 -8.26
CA ALA A 373 16.30 -4.69 -9.12
C ALA A 373 16.60 -3.41 -8.30
N GLN A 374 15.62 -2.99 -7.51
CA GLN A 374 15.78 -1.95 -6.50
C GLN A 374 16.63 -2.38 -5.32
N THR A 375 17.26 -3.55 -5.28
CA THR A 375 18.19 -3.95 -4.24
C THR A 375 19.56 -3.98 -4.89
N THR A 376 19.70 -4.60 -6.04
CA THR A 376 20.93 -4.66 -6.83
C THR A 376 21.26 -3.38 -7.63
N GLY A 377 20.39 -2.36 -7.62
CA GLY A 377 20.51 -1.10 -8.38
C GLY A 377 20.67 -1.29 -9.87
N GLN A 378 20.00 -2.32 -10.37
CA GLN A 378 19.70 -2.40 -11.78
C GLN A 378 18.57 -1.44 -12.10
N PRO A 379 18.56 -0.82 -13.29
CA PRO A 379 17.45 0.01 -13.72
C PRO A 379 16.16 -0.83 -13.86
N ALA A 380 15.02 -0.14 -13.91
CA ALA A 380 13.75 -0.78 -14.22
C ALA A 380 13.82 -1.47 -15.60
N GLN A 381 13.18 -2.63 -15.73
CA GLN A 381 13.25 -3.45 -16.92
C GLN A 381 11.88 -3.53 -17.58
N ILE A 382 11.86 -3.39 -18.91
CA ILE A 382 10.65 -3.67 -19.70
C ILE A 382 10.57 -5.18 -19.88
N MET A 383 9.46 -5.76 -19.44
CA MET A 383 9.20 -7.18 -19.59
C MET A 383 7.73 -7.43 -19.89
N ARG A 384 7.46 -8.56 -20.54
CA ARG A 384 6.09 -9.03 -20.77
C ARG A 384 5.49 -9.47 -19.44
N LEU A 385 4.26 -9.05 -19.17
CA LEU A 385 3.59 -9.28 -17.89
C LEU A 385 3.39 -10.77 -17.59
N GLY A 386 3.10 -11.59 -18.61
CA GLY A 386 3.05 -13.05 -18.49
C GLY A 386 4.38 -13.65 -18.05
N ASP A 387 5.49 -13.15 -18.60
CA ASP A 387 6.83 -13.62 -18.24
C ASP A 387 7.17 -13.23 -16.80
N ALA A 388 6.79 -12.02 -16.37
CA ALA A 388 7.00 -11.54 -15.00
C ALA A 388 6.27 -12.40 -13.95
N VAL A 389 5.04 -12.83 -14.23
CA VAL A 389 4.30 -13.75 -13.36
C VAL A 389 4.91 -15.16 -13.40
N SER A 390 5.27 -15.66 -14.59
CA SER A 390 5.87 -17.00 -14.72
C SER A 390 7.23 -17.14 -14.01
N GLN A 391 8.00 -16.06 -13.94
CA GLN A 391 9.30 -16.00 -13.25
C GLN A 391 9.16 -15.73 -11.74
N GLY A 392 7.94 -15.50 -11.25
CA GLY A 392 7.68 -15.16 -9.84
C GLY A 392 8.18 -13.78 -9.44
N ILE A 393 8.35 -12.85 -10.39
CA ILE A 393 8.65 -11.43 -10.08
C ILE A 393 7.40 -10.78 -9.51
N VAL A 394 6.24 -11.03 -10.14
CA VAL A 394 4.91 -10.70 -9.63
C VAL A 394 4.34 -11.96 -9.00
N ASP A 395 3.92 -11.89 -7.74
CA ASP A 395 3.59 -13.06 -6.91
C ASP A 395 2.50 -13.96 -7.51
N ASN A 396 1.44 -13.37 -8.09
CA ASN A 396 0.30 -14.11 -8.58
C ASN A 396 -0.40 -13.43 -9.78
N SER A 397 -1.24 -14.19 -10.48
CA SER A 397 -1.93 -13.69 -11.68
C SER A 397 -3.06 -12.70 -11.37
N VAL A 398 -3.54 -12.63 -10.13
CA VAL A 398 -4.48 -11.57 -9.70
C VAL A 398 -3.78 -10.21 -9.66
N LEU A 399 -2.61 -10.13 -9.02
CA LEU A 399 -1.78 -8.93 -9.04
C LEU A 399 -1.36 -8.58 -10.48
N GLY A 400 -0.91 -9.58 -11.24
CA GLY A 400 -0.57 -9.40 -12.65
C GLY A 400 -1.74 -8.82 -13.45
N TYR A 401 -2.94 -9.37 -13.28
CA TYR A 401 -4.14 -8.88 -13.96
C TYR A 401 -4.38 -7.40 -13.69
N PHE A 402 -4.35 -7.01 -12.41
CA PHE A 402 -4.60 -5.64 -12.01
C PHE A 402 -3.50 -4.68 -12.43
N ILE A 403 -2.22 -5.07 -12.37
CA ILE A 403 -1.11 -4.29 -12.94
C ILE A 403 -1.37 -3.99 -14.43
N GLY A 404 -1.76 -5.02 -15.20
CA GLY A 404 -2.09 -4.87 -16.62
C GLY A 404 -3.29 -3.95 -16.85
N ARG A 405 -4.36 -4.10 -16.08
CA ARG A 405 -5.55 -3.22 -16.17
C ARG A 405 -5.23 -1.78 -15.76
N ILE A 406 -4.43 -1.56 -14.72
CA ILE A 406 -3.97 -0.23 -14.29
C ILE A 406 -3.14 0.42 -15.40
N PHE A 407 -2.21 -0.32 -16.01
CA PHE A 407 -1.42 0.18 -17.14
C PHE A 407 -2.32 0.63 -18.30
N LEU A 408 -3.27 -0.22 -18.72
CA LEU A 408 -4.22 0.12 -19.78
C LEU A 408 -5.08 1.34 -19.44
N PHE A 409 -5.52 1.47 -18.18
CA PHE A 409 -6.29 2.62 -17.72
C PHE A 409 -5.48 3.91 -17.79
N LEU A 410 -4.27 3.91 -17.23
CA LEU A 410 -3.38 5.08 -17.19
C LEU A 410 -3.05 5.56 -18.60
N VAL A 411 -2.72 4.64 -19.52
CA VAL A 411 -2.49 4.96 -20.92
C VAL A 411 -3.75 5.54 -21.58
N LYS A 412 -4.93 4.97 -21.30
CA LYS A 412 -6.20 5.42 -21.86
C LYS A 412 -6.59 6.83 -21.41
N VAL A 413 -6.26 7.23 -20.18
CA VAL A 413 -6.49 8.60 -19.69
C VAL A 413 -5.42 9.61 -20.15
N GLY A 414 -4.37 9.15 -20.85
CA GLY A 414 -3.39 10.01 -21.52
C GLY A 414 -1.98 9.94 -20.96
N VAL A 415 -1.68 9.06 -19.99
CA VAL A 415 -0.32 8.90 -19.45
C VAL A 415 0.62 8.35 -20.51
N ASN A 416 1.79 8.98 -20.68
CA ASN A 416 2.82 8.48 -21.58
C ASN A 416 3.42 7.17 -21.03
N LYS A 417 3.39 6.11 -21.84
CA LYS A 417 3.94 4.77 -21.55
C LYS A 417 5.41 4.79 -21.14
N GLU A 418 6.22 5.65 -21.76
CA GLU A 418 7.67 5.76 -21.46
C GLU A 418 7.93 6.42 -20.10
N LYS A 419 6.95 7.17 -19.58
CA LYS A 419 7.00 7.86 -18.30
C LYS A 419 6.16 7.14 -17.24
N LEU A 420 5.89 5.85 -17.43
CA LEU A 420 5.11 5.00 -16.53
C LEU A 420 5.94 3.76 -16.17
N ARG A 421 6.06 3.48 -14.86
CA ARG A 421 6.68 2.25 -14.35
C ARG A 421 5.88 1.70 -13.18
N PHE A 422 6.03 0.42 -12.88
CA PHE A 422 5.50 -0.17 -11.66
C PHE A 422 6.64 -0.53 -10.73
N ARG A 423 6.66 0.04 -9.53
CA ARG A 423 7.71 -0.18 -8.53
C ARG A 423 7.16 -1.09 -7.42
N GLN A 424 7.85 -2.18 -7.15
CA GLN A 424 7.52 -3.06 -6.04
C GLN A 424 7.93 -2.44 -4.70
N HIS A 425 7.19 -2.65 -3.62
CA HIS A 425 7.67 -2.27 -2.29
C HIS A 425 8.83 -3.17 -1.86
N MET A 426 9.77 -2.61 -1.10
CA MET A 426 10.83 -3.39 -0.46
C MET A 426 10.36 -3.94 0.89
N ASP A 427 11.02 -4.98 1.41
CA ASP A 427 10.70 -5.63 2.70
C ASP A 427 10.51 -4.65 3.87
N ASN A 428 11.21 -3.50 3.84
CA ASN A 428 11.17 -2.49 4.91
C ASN A 428 10.23 -1.31 4.65
N GLU A 429 9.59 -1.26 3.47
CA GLU A 429 8.55 -0.29 3.09
C GLU A 429 7.17 -0.94 3.08
N MET A 430 7.13 -2.27 2.93
CA MET A 430 5.91 -3.06 2.96
C MET A 430 5.19 -2.87 4.30
N ALA A 431 3.90 -2.51 4.24
CA ALA A 431 3.06 -2.50 5.42
C ALA A 431 3.11 -3.88 6.08
N HIS A 432 3.10 -3.96 7.42
CA HIS A 432 3.30 -5.20 8.18
C HIS A 432 2.30 -6.33 7.87
N TYR A 433 1.26 -6.05 7.09
CA TYR A 433 0.22 -6.97 6.65
C TYR A 433 0.19 -7.27 5.14
N ALA A 434 0.96 -6.55 4.33
CA ALA A 434 0.96 -6.74 2.88
C ALA A 434 1.88 -7.92 2.49
N CYS A 435 1.45 -8.77 1.57
CA CYS A 435 2.26 -9.87 1.03
C CYS A 435 3.13 -9.44 -0.15
N ASP A 436 2.57 -8.60 -1.03
CA ASP A 436 3.25 -7.96 -2.15
C ASP A 436 2.54 -6.64 -2.46
N CYS A 437 3.27 -5.64 -2.95
CA CYS A 437 2.69 -4.34 -3.28
C CYS A 437 3.45 -3.71 -4.45
N TRP A 438 2.69 -3.21 -5.42
CA TRP A 438 3.20 -2.57 -6.63
C TRP A 438 2.56 -1.19 -6.81
N ASP A 439 3.40 -0.17 -6.89
CA ASP A 439 3.00 1.20 -7.13
C ASP A 439 3.16 1.53 -8.61
N ALA A 440 2.10 1.98 -9.27
CA ALA A 440 2.22 2.64 -10.56
C ALA A 440 2.77 4.06 -10.34
N GLU A 441 3.99 4.28 -10.80
CA GLU A 441 4.68 5.56 -10.71
C GLU A 441 4.74 6.25 -12.08
N THR A 442 4.46 7.55 -12.07
CA THR A 442 4.61 8.40 -13.26
C THR A 442 5.77 9.37 -13.11
N LYS A 443 6.55 9.54 -14.18
CA LYS A 443 7.66 10.49 -14.21
C LYS A 443 7.14 11.88 -14.52
N THR A 444 7.28 12.79 -13.56
CA THR A 444 6.83 14.19 -13.64
C THR A 444 8.01 15.15 -13.44
N SER A 445 7.75 16.46 -13.46
CA SER A 445 8.74 17.49 -13.09
C SER A 445 9.23 17.38 -11.63
N TYR A 446 8.51 16.64 -10.78
CA TYR A 446 8.90 16.37 -9.39
C TYR A 446 9.67 15.05 -9.23
N GLY A 447 9.98 14.37 -10.35
CA GLY A 447 10.51 13.01 -10.35
C GLY A 447 9.40 11.96 -10.47
N TRP A 448 9.72 10.73 -10.08
CA TRP A 448 8.77 9.63 -10.04
C TRP A 448 7.83 9.78 -8.85
N ILE A 449 6.52 9.80 -9.13
CA ILE A 449 5.47 9.90 -8.12
C ILE A 449 4.50 8.73 -8.26
N GLU A 450 4.06 8.17 -7.14
CA GLU A 450 2.98 7.19 -7.09
C GLU A 450 1.66 7.87 -7.50
N VAL A 451 0.91 7.20 -8.38
CA VAL A 451 -0.46 7.61 -8.76
C VAL A 451 -1.50 6.51 -8.50
N VAL A 452 -1.07 5.24 -8.45
CA VAL A 452 -1.92 4.10 -8.10
C VAL A 452 -1.11 3.12 -7.25
N GLY A 453 -1.59 2.77 -6.06
CA GLY A 453 -1.07 1.67 -5.25
C GLY A 453 -1.85 0.39 -5.52
N CYS A 454 -1.18 -0.74 -5.68
CA CYS A 454 -1.79 -2.06 -5.85
C CYS A 454 -1.18 -3.04 -4.83
N ALA A 455 -1.90 -3.29 -3.73
CA ALA A 455 -1.40 -4.03 -2.58
C ALA A 455 -2.19 -5.35 -2.36
N ASP A 456 -1.48 -6.43 -2.04
CA ASP A 456 -2.07 -7.66 -1.50
C ASP A 456 -2.08 -7.56 0.04
N ARG A 457 -3.22 -7.18 0.63
CA ARG A 457 -3.36 -6.96 2.09
C ARG A 457 -3.71 -8.23 2.87
N SER A 458 -3.71 -9.39 2.21
CA SER A 458 -4.15 -10.66 2.77
C SER A 458 -5.50 -10.54 3.49
N CYS A 459 -5.61 -10.96 4.76
CA CYS A 459 -6.86 -10.96 5.53
C CYS A 459 -6.80 -10.05 6.78
N TYR A 460 -5.83 -9.14 6.84
CA TYR A 460 -5.55 -8.34 8.03
C TYR A 460 -6.75 -7.47 8.45
N ASP A 461 -7.29 -6.68 7.52
CA ASP A 461 -8.36 -5.72 7.80
C ASP A 461 -9.64 -6.43 8.32
N LEU A 462 -10.07 -7.50 7.64
CA LEU A 462 -11.23 -8.30 8.05
C LEU A 462 -11.01 -8.95 9.43
N GLN A 463 -9.79 -9.39 9.74
CA GLN A 463 -9.46 -9.96 11.05
C GLN A 463 -9.45 -8.92 12.17
N CYS A 464 -8.92 -7.73 11.92
CA CYS A 464 -8.91 -6.63 12.89
C CYS A 464 -10.34 -6.22 13.25
N HIS A 465 -11.21 -6.03 12.24
CA HIS A 465 -12.63 -5.74 12.47
C HIS A 465 -13.38 -6.89 13.14
N THR A 466 -13.12 -8.14 12.74
CA THR A 466 -13.71 -9.32 13.40
C THR A 466 -13.33 -9.39 14.88
N ARG A 467 -12.06 -9.16 15.23
CA ARG A 467 -11.59 -9.19 16.62
C ARG A 467 -12.19 -8.04 17.45
N ALA A 468 -12.29 -6.85 16.88
CA ALA A 468 -12.80 -5.68 17.57
C ALA A 468 -14.32 -5.76 17.79
N THR A 469 -15.08 -6.16 16.77
CA THR A 469 -16.55 -6.19 16.81
C THR A 469 -17.12 -7.51 17.33
N LYS A 470 -16.31 -8.57 17.35
CA LYS A 470 -16.73 -9.97 17.59
C LYS A 470 -17.74 -10.49 16.56
N VAL A 471 -17.87 -9.83 15.41
CA VAL A 471 -18.71 -10.26 14.28
C VAL A 471 -17.82 -10.98 13.26
N PRO A 472 -18.11 -12.24 12.90
CA PRO A 472 -17.28 -12.97 11.94
C PRO A 472 -17.44 -12.41 10.52
N LEU A 473 -16.34 -11.96 9.93
CA LEU A 473 -16.24 -11.54 8.53
C LEU A 473 -15.48 -12.61 7.72
N VAL A 474 -16.18 -13.69 7.36
CA VAL A 474 -15.62 -14.84 6.65
C VAL A 474 -16.53 -15.26 5.49
N ALA A 475 -15.97 -15.90 4.48
CA ALA A 475 -16.73 -16.59 3.44
C ALA A 475 -16.73 -18.10 3.73
N GLU A 476 -17.71 -18.83 3.19
CA GLU A 476 -17.79 -20.28 3.34
C GLU A 476 -17.71 -20.95 1.96
N LYS A 477 -16.91 -22.00 1.85
CA LYS A 477 -16.83 -22.83 0.64
C LYS A 477 -17.26 -24.25 0.98
N LEU A 478 -18.10 -24.81 0.12
CA LEU A 478 -18.46 -26.22 0.16
C LEU A 478 -17.25 -27.04 -0.24
N LEU A 479 -16.91 -28.03 0.57
CA LEU A 479 -15.87 -29.00 0.24
C LEU A 479 -16.42 -30.04 -0.75
N THR A 480 -15.63 -30.40 -1.75
CA THR A 480 -16.01 -31.40 -2.77
C THR A 480 -16.34 -32.75 -2.13
N GLU A 481 -15.58 -33.11 -1.10
CA GLU A 481 -15.85 -34.27 -0.26
C GLU A 481 -15.96 -33.80 1.19
N PRO A 482 -16.96 -34.28 1.95
CA PRO A 482 -17.01 -34.01 3.37
C PRO A 482 -15.78 -34.63 4.01
N ILE A 483 -14.93 -33.79 4.61
CA ILE A 483 -13.87 -34.28 5.51
C ILE A 483 -14.60 -34.89 6.71
N SER A 484 -14.81 -36.20 6.67
CA SER A 484 -15.04 -36.97 7.88
C SER A 484 -13.72 -36.98 8.62
N PHE A 485 -13.61 -36.16 9.66
CA PHE A 485 -12.65 -36.51 10.70
C PHE A 485 -12.94 -37.96 11.10
N PRO A 486 -11.94 -38.84 11.30
CA PRO A 486 -12.21 -40.11 11.94
C PRO A 486 -13.03 -39.77 13.18
N THR A 487 -14.20 -40.39 13.34
CA THR A 487 -15.07 -40.17 14.49
C THR A 487 -14.19 -40.36 15.71
N VAL A 488 -13.70 -39.27 16.28
CA VAL A 488 -13.01 -39.32 17.56
C VAL A 488 -14.19 -39.46 18.50
N ASP A 489 -14.31 -40.61 19.15
CA ASP A 489 -15.21 -40.75 20.28
C ASP A 489 -14.69 -39.76 21.34
N VAL A 490 -15.19 -38.52 21.29
CA VAL A 490 -14.84 -37.47 22.24
C VAL A 490 -15.68 -37.71 23.47
N VAL A 491 -15.13 -38.46 24.41
CA VAL A 491 -15.68 -38.55 25.76
C VAL A 491 -15.31 -37.25 26.45
N GLN A 492 -16.30 -36.43 26.80
CA GLN A 492 -16.13 -35.15 27.49
C GLN A 492 -17.06 -35.08 28.69
N PHE A 493 -16.64 -34.41 29.76
CA PHE A 493 -17.55 -34.11 30.87
C PHE A 493 -18.58 -33.07 30.44
N GLU A 494 -19.87 -33.35 30.65
CA GLU A 494 -20.94 -32.37 30.51
C GLU A 494 -21.43 -31.90 31.90
N PRO A 495 -20.78 -30.89 32.51
CA PRO A 495 -21.16 -30.44 33.84
C PRO A 495 -22.49 -29.69 33.82
N ASN A 496 -23.38 -30.00 34.76
CA ASN A 496 -24.57 -29.20 35.01
C ASN A 496 -24.19 -27.82 35.57
N LYS A 497 -24.09 -26.83 34.68
CA LYS A 497 -23.63 -25.46 34.99
C LYS A 497 -24.44 -24.78 36.10
N SER A 498 -25.73 -25.11 36.24
CA SER A 498 -26.60 -24.56 37.28
C SER A 498 -26.22 -25.07 38.68
N LEU A 499 -25.94 -26.37 38.81
CA LEU A 499 -25.54 -26.97 40.09
C LEU A 499 -24.10 -26.57 40.46
N VAL A 500 -23.17 -26.61 39.50
CA VAL A 500 -21.77 -26.21 39.72
C VAL A 500 -21.68 -24.73 40.12
N GLY A 501 -22.45 -23.85 39.45
CA GLY A 501 -22.51 -22.43 39.79
C GLY A 501 -23.05 -22.16 41.19
N LYS A 502 -24.07 -22.92 41.63
CA LYS A 502 -24.64 -22.79 42.99
C LYS A 502 -23.70 -23.31 44.08
N ALA A 503 -23.02 -24.43 43.84
CA ALA A 503 -22.14 -25.08 44.81
C ALA A 503 -20.80 -24.37 44.98
N PHE A 504 -20.14 -23.99 43.87
CA PHE A 504 -18.75 -23.50 43.90
C PHE A 504 -18.62 -21.97 43.72
N LYS A 505 -19.70 -21.26 43.37
CA LYS A 505 -19.76 -19.79 43.26
C LYS A 505 -18.56 -19.18 42.51
N LYS A 506 -17.57 -18.61 43.23
CA LYS A 506 -16.39 -17.95 42.66
C LYS A 506 -15.44 -18.93 41.97
N ASP A 507 -15.43 -20.19 42.41
CA ASP A 507 -14.51 -21.22 41.92
C ASP A 507 -15.15 -22.07 40.80
N ALA A 508 -16.43 -21.84 40.49
CA ALA A 508 -17.16 -22.58 39.45
C ALA A 508 -16.50 -22.49 38.06
N ARG A 509 -15.85 -21.35 37.76
CA ARG A 509 -15.10 -21.16 36.51
C ARG A 509 -13.86 -22.06 36.45
N GLN A 510 -13.09 -22.12 37.54
CA GLN A 510 -11.90 -22.97 37.62
C GLN A 510 -12.26 -24.46 37.51
N VAL A 511 -13.36 -24.88 38.14
CA VAL A 511 -13.87 -26.26 38.04
C VAL A 511 -14.30 -26.59 36.61
N THR A 512 -15.00 -25.68 35.93
CA THR A 512 -15.45 -25.90 34.55
C THR A 512 -14.27 -25.94 33.58
N ASP A 513 -13.30 -25.05 33.77
CA ASP A 513 -12.09 -24.98 32.95
C ASP A 513 -11.21 -26.23 33.16
N PHE A 514 -11.15 -26.77 34.39
CA PHE A 514 -10.47 -28.02 34.70
C PHE A 514 -11.15 -29.23 34.04
N LEU A 515 -12.47 -29.36 34.17
CA LEU A 515 -13.24 -30.47 33.57
C LEU A 515 -13.16 -30.47 32.03
N ALA A 516 -13.04 -29.30 31.40
CA ALA A 516 -12.84 -29.17 29.96
C ALA A 516 -11.43 -29.54 29.49
N ALA A 517 -10.45 -29.57 30.40
CA ALA A 517 -9.05 -29.87 30.10
C ALA A 517 -8.63 -31.31 30.47
N CYS A 518 -9.56 -32.14 30.95
CA CYS A 518 -9.27 -33.52 31.35
C CYS A 518 -9.03 -34.45 30.15
N ASP A 519 -8.02 -35.31 30.27
CA ASP A 519 -7.70 -36.31 29.24
C ASP A 519 -8.74 -37.45 29.18
N PRO A 520 -8.97 -38.08 28.02
CA PRO A 520 -9.91 -39.19 27.86
C PRO A 520 -9.67 -40.35 28.84
N CYS A 521 -8.41 -40.68 29.13
CA CYS A 521 -8.04 -41.73 30.09
C CYS A 521 -8.49 -41.41 31.53
N PHE A 522 -8.49 -40.13 31.91
CA PHE A 522 -8.95 -39.70 33.22
C PHE A 522 -10.48 -39.81 33.31
N ILE A 523 -11.17 -39.47 32.22
CA ILE A 523 -12.63 -39.53 32.12
C ILE A 523 -13.13 -40.97 32.26
N GLU A 524 -12.54 -41.92 31.53
CA GLU A 524 -12.88 -43.35 31.64
C GLU A 524 -12.59 -43.94 33.04
N SER A 525 -11.50 -43.51 33.67
CA SER A 525 -11.18 -43.97 35.04
C SER A 525 -12.19 -43.45 36.07
N SER A 526 -12.60 -42.20 35.91
CA SER A 526 -13.61 -41.56 36.78
C SER A 526 -14.98 -42.17 36.56
N GLU A 527 -15.34 -42.50 35.33
CA GLU A 527 -16.59 -43.20 35.01
C GLU A 527 -16.65 -44.56 35.71
N LYS A 528 -15.58 -45.36 35.66
CA LYS A 528 -15.51 -46.66 36.35
C LYS A 528 -15.64 -46.51 37.87
N GLU A 529 -15.02 -45.48 38.44
CA GLU A 529 -15.06 -45.22 39.88
C GLU A 529 -16.46 -44.76 40.35
N ILE A 530 -17.12 -43.88 39.58
CA ILE A 530 -18.49 -43.42 39.85
C ILE A 530 -19.50 -44.57 39.69
N THR A 531 -19.36 -45.38 38.64
CA THR A 531 -20.24 -46.54 38.39
C THR A 531 -20.06 -47.60 39.47
N TRP A 532 -18.83 -47.87 39.90
CA TRP A 532 -18.52 -48.77 41.03
C TRP A 532 -19.18 -48.29 42.34
N ASN A 533 -19.09 -46.99 42.63
CA ASN A 533 -19.71 -46.40 43.83
C ASN A 533 -21.24 -46.46 43.78
N LEU A 534 -21.87 -46.26 42.61
CA LEU A 534 -23.32 -46.42 42.42
C LEU A 534 -23.80 -47.87 42.63
N THR A 535 -22.99 -48.87 42.27
CA THR A 535 -23.32 -50.29 42.51
C THR A 535 -23.11 -50.78 43.94
N MET A 536 -22.25 -50.12 44.73
CA MET A 536 -22.05 -50.46 46.16
C MET A 536 -23.05 -49.80 47.09
N ASP A 537 -23.78 -48.76 46.64
CA ASP A 537 -24.66 -47.94 47.48
C ASP A 537 -26.15 -48.29 47.32
N HIS A 538 -26.47 -49.59 47.22
CA HIS A 538 -27.81 -50.07 47.58
C HIS A 538 -27.99 -49.99 49.11
N GLY A 539 -28.13 -48.76 49.59
CA GLY A 539 -28.14 -48.43 51.01
C GLY A 539 -28.52 -46.99 51.33
N ALA A 540 -29.65 -46.52 50.78
CA ALA A 540 -30.44 -45.34 51.17
C ALA A 540 -30.09 -43.96 50.58
N GLY A 541 -31.10 -43.35 49.95
CA GLY A 541 -31.29 -41.90 49.89
C GLY A 541 -31.19 -41.28 48.51
N GLU A 542 -32.33 -40.80 47.99
CA GLU A 542 -32.48 -40.00 46.77
C GLU A 542 -31.34 -38.98 46.55
N ARG A 543 -30.66 -39.05 45.40
CA ARG A 543 -30.04 -37.88 44.76
C ARG A 543 -30.16 -37.96 43.24
N GLU A 544 -30.79 -36.93 42.69
CA GLU A 544 -30.94 -36.64 41.27
C GLU A 544 -29.56 -36.56 40.60
N GLY A 545 -29.24 -37.59 39.81
CA GLY A 545 -27.97 -37.75 39.10
C GLY A 545 -28.02 -37.20 37.68
N LEU A 546 -26.87 -36.67 37.25
CA LEU A 546 -26.56 -36.22 35.91
C LEU A 546 -27.06 -37.20 34.84
N VAL A 547 -27.84 -36.69 33.89
CA VAL A 547 -28.13 -37.38 32.64
C VAL A 547 -26.94 -37.15 31.72
N PHE A 548 -26.25 -38.22 31.34
CA PHE A 548 -25.21 -38.21 30.31
C PHE A 548 -25.88 -38.36 28.93
N GLY A 549 -25.59 -37.44 28.02
CA GLY A 549 -26.10 -37.40 26.65
C GLY A 549 -25.02 -37.64 25.60
#